data_AF-A0A1W0E6I9-F1
#
_entry.id   AF-A0A1W0E6I9-F1
#
_cell.length_a   1.000
_cell.length_b   1.000
_cell.length_c   1.000
_cell.angle_alpha   90.00
_cell.angle_beta   90.00
_cell.angle_gamma   90.00
#
_symmetry.space_group_name_H-M   'P 1'
#
loop_
_entity.id
_entity.type
_entity.pdbx_description
1 polymer ?
#
loop_
_entity_poly.entity_id
_entity_poly.type
_entity_poly.pdbx_seq_one_letter_code
_entity_poly.pdbx_strand_id
1 'polypeptide(L)' 'MVVLCKTLLRETQNIAKSINLEINDEMMEYLIECTQNTLVNVLQDAETVAHSQKRKTVNAADVLKVVEQRKLPFYCFTQ' A
#
# COMPACT_ATOMS: atom_id res chain seq x y z
N MET A 1 2.80 13.96 -2.84
CA MET A 1 2.08 12.87 -3.55
C MET A 1 2.84 12.37 -4.78
N VAL A 2 3.30 13.25 -5.69
CA VAL A 2 3.97 12.88 -6.97
C VAL A 2 5.30 12.09 -6.81
N VAL A 3 6.00 12.22 -5.68
CA VAL A 3 7.33 11.59 -5.48
C VAL A 3 7.23 10.08 -5.20
N LEU A 4 6.25 9.64 -4.40
CA LEU A 4 6.05 8.23 -4.05
C LEU A 4 5.73 7.37 -5.27
N CYS A 5 4.89 7.87 -6.18
CA CYS A 5 4.57 7.17 -7.42
C CYS A 5 5.80 6.97 -8.32
N LYS A 6 6.72 7.95 -8.38
CA LYS A 6 7.93 7.84 -9.22
C LYS A 6 8.91 6.77 -8.72
N THR A 7 9.08 6.65 -7.40
CA THR A 7 9.94 5.60 -6.83
C THR A 7 9.33 4.22 -7.05
N LEU A 8 8.04 4.06 -6.77
CA LEU A 8 7.33 2.79 -6.98
C LEU A 8 7.41 2.35 -8.46
N LEU A 9 7.11 3.25 -9.41
CA LEU A 9 7.24 2.98 -10.84
C LEU A 9 8.63 2.48 -11.22
N ARG A 10 9.68 3.12 -10.69
CA ARG A 10 11.07 2.74 -10.96
C ARG A 10 11.40 1.35 -10.41
N GLU A 11 10.99 1.06 -9.18
CA GLU A 11 11.21 -0.25 -8.56
C GLU A 11 10.47 -1.36 -9.30
N THR A 12 9.20 -1.14 -9.65
CA THR A 12 8.40 -2.07 -10.46
C THR A 12 9.07 -2.35 -11.80
N GLN A 13 9.54 -1.32 -12.51
CA GLN A 13 10.26 -1.49 -13.78
C GLN A 13 11.58 -2.26 -13.61
N ASN A 14 12.33 -2.00 -12.54
CA ASN A 14 13.59 -2.70 -12.27
C ASN A 14 13.35 -4.19 -11.98
N ILE A 15 12.35 -4.52 -11.16
CA ILE A 15 11.97 -5.90 -10.87
C ILE A 15 11.51 -6.59 -12.15
N ALA A 16 10.66 -5.95 -12.95
CA ALA A 16 10.19 -6.48 -14.23
C ALA A 16 11.34 -6.84 -15.17
N LYS A 17 12.32 -5.94 -15.31
CA LYS A 17 13.55 -6.21 -16.07
C LYS A 17 14.33 -7.40 -15.53
N SER A 18 14.43 -7.54 -14.20
CA SER A 18 15.16 -8.66 -13.57
C SER A 18 14.55 -10.03 -13.85
N ILE A 19 13.25 -10.08 -14.16
CA ILE A 19 12.52 -11.31 -14.50
C ILE A 19 12.22 -11.43 -16.00
N ASN A 20 12.83 -10.58 -16.85
CA ASN A 20 12.59 -10.48 -18.29
C ASN A 20 11.10 -10.28 -18.66
N LEU A 21 10.37 -9.52 -17.85
CA LEU A 21 8.99 -9.13 -18.12
C LEU A 21 8.95 -7.74 -18.76
N GLU A 22 8.40 -7.64 -19.96
CA GLU A 22 8.03 -6.36 -20.55
C GLU A 22 6.68 -5.91 -19.97
N ILE A 23 6.68 -4.77 -19.28
CA ILE A 23 5.46 -4.15 -18.76
C ILE A 23 5.06 -3.04 -19.73
N ASN A 24 3.88 -3.17 -20.33
CA ASN A 24 3.27 -2.11 -21.13
C ASN A 24 2.55 -1.08 -20.24
N ASP A 25 2.10 0.02 -20.85
CA ASP A 25 1.49 1.13 -20.11
C ASP A 25 0.21 0.70 -19.37
N GLU A 26 -0.64 -0.13 -19.99
CA GLU A 26 -1.88 -0.63 -19.37
C GLU A 26 -1.61 -1.47 -18.10
N MET A 27 -0.63 -2.38 -18.16
CA MET A 27 -0.21 -3.18 -17.01
C MET A 27 0.34 -2.28 -15.90
N MET A 28 1.09 -1.23 -16.25
CA MET A 28 1.63 -0.29 -15.29
C MET A 28 0.52 0.53 -14.61
N GLU A 29 -0.43 1.04 -15.38
CA GLU A 29 -1.61 1.73 -14.87
C GLU A 29 -2.41 0.87 -13.90
N TYR A 30 -2.67 -0.39 -14.28
CA TYR A 30 -3.35 -1.36 -13.42
C TYR A 30 -2.61 -1.59 -12.09
N LEU A 31 -1.29 -1.79 -12.11
CA LEU A 31 -0.49 -1.99 -10.89
C LEU A 31 -0.52 -0.76 -9.96
N ILE A 32 -0.50 0.44 -10.54
CA ILE A 32 -0.63 1.70 -9.81
C ILE A 32 -2.01 1.79 -9.16
N GLU A 33 -3.07 1.52 -9.91
CA GLU A 33 -4.44 1.54 -9.43
C GLU A 33 -4.64 0.52 -8.29
N CYS A 34 -4.16 -0.71 -8.45
CA CYS A 34 -4.19 -1.73 -7.39
C CYS A 34 -3.49 -1.27 -6.11
N THR A 35 -2.34 -0.61 -6.24
CA THR A 35 -1.60 -0.09 -5.10
C THR A 35 -2.36 1.03 -4.40
N GLN A 36 -2.92 1.97 -5.17
CA GLN A 36 -3.73 3.07 -4.65
C GLN A 36 -4.99 2.56 -3.93
N ASN A 37 -5.72 1.64 -4.56
CA ASN A 37 -6.90 1.02 -3.98
C ASN A 37 -6.58 0.29 -2.68
N THR A 38 -5.44 -0.43 -2.63
CA THR A 38 -4.99 -1.09 -1.40
C THR A 38 -4.73 -0.08 -0.28
N LEU A 39 -4.05 1.03 -0.56
CA LEU A 39 -3.77 2.07 0.43
C LEU A 39 -5.04 2.74 0.95
N VAL A 40 -5.98 3.08 0.06
CA VAL A 40 -7.27 3.67 0.43
C VAL A 40 -8.06 2.72 1.33
N ASN A 41 -8.16 1.45 0.94
CA ASN A 41 -8.87 0.43 1.71
C ASN A 41 -8.24 0.22 3.10
N VAL A 42 -6.91 0.23 3.20
CA VAL A 42 -6.22 0.12 4.50
C VAL A 42 -6.57 1.29 5.43
N LEU A 43 -6.64 2.51 4.90
CA LEU A 43 -6.96 3.69 5.70
C LEU A 43 -8.44 3.73 6.12
N GLN A 44 -9.36 3.32 5.23
CA GLN A 44 -10.79 3.22 5.55
C GLN A 44 -11.07 2.16 6.63
N ASP A 45 -10.39 1.02 6.55
CA ASP A 45 -10.49 0.01 7.59
C ASP A 45 -9.89 0.51 8.91
N ALA A 46 -8.79 1.28 8.87
CA ALA A 46 -8.16 1.83 10.07
C ALA A 46 -9.08 2.84 10.76
N GLU A 47 -9.81 3.63 9.98
CA GLU A 47 -10.90 4.48 10.48
C GLU A 47 -11.99 3.65 11.17
N THR A 48 -12.41 2.54 10.56
CA THR A 48 -13.39 1.62 11.16
C THR A 48 -12.89 1.04 12.48
N VAL A 49 -11.61 0.66 12.56
CA VAL A 49 -10.98 0.18 13.79
C VAL A 49 -10.97 1.28 14.86
N ALA A 50 -10.60 2.51 14.53
CA ALA A 50 -10.60 3.64 15.47
C ALA A 50 -12.01 3.92 16.01
N HIS A 51 -13.01 3.93 15.13
CA HIS A 51 -14.42 4.12 15.51
C HIS A 51 -14.95 2.99 16.39
N SER A 52 -14.55 1.73 16.15
CA SER A 52 -14.91 0.60 17.01
C SER A 52 -14.38 0.75 18.45
N GLN A 53 -13.28 1.50 18.60
CA GLN A 53 -12.67 1.85 19.89
C GLN A 53 -13.16 3.20 20.44
N LYS A 54 -14.23 3.78 19.86
CA LYS A 54 -14.80 5.08 20.22
C LYS A 54 -13.82 6.26 20.09
N ARG A 55 -12.81 6.13 19.22
CA ARG A 55 -11.85 7.20 18.91
C ARG A 55 -12.19 7.83 17.56
N LYS A 56 -12.06 9.16 17.47
CA LYS A 56 -12.21 9.92 16.21
C LYS A 56 -10.91 10.04 15.42
N THR A 57 -9.77 9.84 16.09
CA THR A 57 -8.44 9.96 15.48
C THR A 57 -7.87 8.58 15.25
N VAL A 58 -7.49 8.30 14.00
CA VAL A 58 -6.75 7.11 13.59
C VAL A 58 -5.30 7.23 14.07
N ASN A 59 -4.77 6.18 14.68
CA ASN A 59 -3.36 6.11 15.07
C ASN A 59 -2.62 5.01 14.30
N ALA A 60 -1.30 4.94 14.47
CA ALA A 60 -0.49 3.93 13.79
C ALA A 60 -0.89 2.49 14.15
N ALA A 61 -1.32 2.25 15.40
CA ALA A 61 -1.76 0.91 15.84
C ALA A 61 -3.02 0.43 15.11
N ASP A 62 -3.93 1.35 14.74
CA ASP A 62 -5.10 1.01 13.92
C ASP A 62 -4.70 0.53 12.53
N VAL A 63 -3.77 1.25 11.89
CA VAL A 63 -3.24 0.88 10.57
C VAL A 63 -2.49 -0.45 10.65
N LEU A 64 -1.65 -0.65 11.65
CA LEU A 64 -0.92 -1.90 11.87
C LEU A 64 -1.88 -3.08 12.05
N LYS A 65 -2.94 -2.90 12.86
CA LYS A 65 -3.96 -3.93 13.06
C LYS A 65 -4.64 -4.32 11.75
N VAL A 66 -4.95 -3.36 10.88
CA VAL A 66 -5.55 -3.64 9.57
C VAL A 66 -4.58 -4.39 8.66
N VAL A 67 -3.31 -3.96 8.64
CA VAL A 67 -2.25 -4.61 7.86
C VAL A 67 -2.11 -6.08 8.29
N GLU A 68 -2.09 -6.36 9.59
CA GLU A 68 -2.09 -7.71 10.16
C GLU A 68 -3.34 -8.51 9.79
N GLN A 69 -4.54 -7.92 9.96
CA GLN A 69 -5.82 -8.57 9.65
C GLN A 69 -5.95 -8.94 8.16
N ARG A 70 -5.47 -8.07 7.27
CA ARG A 70 -5.45 -8.29 5.82
C ARG A 70 -4.28 -9.17 5.36
N LYS A 71 -3.39 -9.57 6.27
CA LYS A 71 -2.15 -10.32 5.98
C LYS A 71 -1.29 -9.64 4.92
N LEU A 72 -1.27 -8.30 4.93
CA LEU A 72 -0.44 -7.53 4.03
C LEU A 72 1.02 -7.61 4.51
N PRO A 73 2.00 -7.66 3.58
CA PRO A 73 3.40 -7.68 3.95
C PRO A 73 3.76 -6.40 4.69
N PHE A 74 4.13 -6.55 5.95
CA PHE A 74 4.66 -5.45 6.78
C PHE A 74 6.10 -5.76 7.11
N TYR A 75 7.02 -5.08 6.42
CA TYR A 75 8.40 -5.03 6.86
C TYR A 75 8.47 -4.04 8.00
N CYS A 76 8.44 -4.53 9.24
CA CYS A 76 8.78 -3.71 10.38
C CYS A 76 10.15 -3.09 10.12
N PHE A 77 10.20 -1.77 9.88
CA PHE A 77 11.43 -1.02 10.05
C PHE A 77 11.73 -0.94 11.55
N THR A 78 12.20 -2.05 12.11
CA THR A 78 12.90 -2.03 13.40
C THR A 78 14.23 -1.32 13.14
N GLN A 79 14.34 -0.07 13.60
CA GLN A 79 15.63 0.58 13.84
C GLN A 79 16.36 -0.13 14.99
#